data_AF-A0A6A5H7B1-F1
#
_entry.id   AF-A0A6A5H7B1-F1
#
_cell.length_a   1.000
_cell.length_b   1.000
_cell.length_c   1.000
_cell.angle_alpha   90.00
_cell.angle_beta   90.00
_cell.angle_gamma   90.00
#
_symmetry.space_group_name_H-M   'P 1'
#
loop_
_entity.id
_entity.type
_entity.pdbx_description
1 polymer ?
#
loop_
_entity_poly.entity_id
_entity_poly.type
_entity_poly.pdbx_seq_one_letter_code
_entity_poly.pdbx_strand_id
1 'polypeptide(L)'
;MFIHWNQEIRKMLFQCNNSPGQCIKVYYERLIQKPSEEIQRITNFLDLPYSAQMLKHHELIGAEVDLNDQEFSASQVKHSINTDALTSWFDCFSEETLQKLDDLAPFLSILGYDTSAAKPDYSMFADDNFYQFRNAYS
;
A
#
# COMPACT_ATOMS: atom_id res chain seq x y z
N MET A 1 7.92 -17.18 1.11
CA MET A 1 7.33 -15.90 0.67
C MET A 1 7.42 -14.84 1.77
N PHE A 2 6.69 -15.00 2.89
CA PHE A 2 6.66 -14.02 3.99
C PHE A 2 8.04 -13.61 4.54
N ILE A 3 8.93 -14.58 4.78
CA ILE A 3 10.31 -14.29 5.25
C ILE A 3 11.07 -13.38 4.27
N HIS A 4 10.97 -13.66 2.97
CA HIS A 4 11.69 -12.88 1.97
C HIS A 4 11.09 -11.47 1.83
N TRP A 5 9.76 -11.37 1.80
CA TRP A 5 9.07 -10.07 1.84
C TRP A 5 9.51 -9.26 3.06
N ASN A 6 9.56 -9.88 4.25
CA ASN A 6 9.96 -9.23 5.49
C ASN A 6 11.41 -8.73 5.46
N GLN A 7 12.32 -9.51 4.86
CA GLN A 7 13.71 -9.11 4.69
C GLN A 7 13.85 -7.88 3.78
N GLU A 8 13.14 -7.86 2.66
CA GLU A 8 13.23 -6.75 1.70
C GLU A 8 12.53 -5.49 2.24
N ILE A 9 11.32 -5.60 2.78
CA ILE A 9 10.60 -4.44 3.32
C ILE A 9 11.36 -3.82 4.50
N ARG A 10 12.02 -4.62 5.35
CA ARG A 10 12.88 -4.13 6.43
C ARG A 10 13.99 -3.23 5.89
N LYS A 11 14.67 -3.64 4.82
CA LYS A 11 15.75 -2.84 4.21
C LYS A 11 15.21 -1.53 3.63
N MET A 12 14.09 -1.61 2.89
CA MET A 12 13.46 -0.43 2.27
C MET A 12 12.99 0.57 3.33
N LEU A 13 12.34 0.09 4.39
CA LEU A 13 11.89 0.94 5.49
C LEU A 13 13.05 1.57 6.24
N PHE A 14 14.12 0.81 6.51
CA PHE A 14 15.31 1.37 7.12
C PHE A 14 15.90 2.51 6.26
N GLN A 15 16.01 2.34 4.95
CA GLN A 15 16.51 3.40 4.07
C GLN A 15 15.58 4.62 4.06
N CYS A 16 14.27 4.39 3.95
CA CYS A 16 13.25 5.44 3.95
C CYS A 16 13.28 6.27 5.23
N ASN A 17 13.37 5.61 6.39
CA ASN A 17 13.40 6.24 7.70
C ASN A 17 14.66 7.06 7.95
N ASN A 18 15.79 6.64 7.36
CA ASN A 18 17.05 7.37 7.44
C ASN A 18 17.18 8.47 6.37
N SER A 19 16.13 8.72 5.57
CA SER A 19 16.11 9.73 4.52
C SER A 19 14.99 10.76 4.77
N PRO A 20 15.05 11.54 5.87
CA PRO A 20 13.98 12.45 6.24
C PRO A 20 13.75 13.51 5.15
N GLY A 21 12.49 13.75 4.82
CA GLY A 21 12.08 14.67 3.75
C GLY A 21 12.33 14.15 2.32
N GLN A 22 12.91 12.96 2.16
CA GLN A 22 13.21 12.35 0.85
C GLN A 22 12.42 11.06 0.60
N CYS A 23 11.76 10.52 1.62
CA CYS A 23 10.92 9.34 1.49
C CYS A 23 9.63 9.45 2.31
N ILE A 24 8.53 8.97 1.75
CA ILE A 24 7.26 8.77 2.45
C ILE A 24 6.77 7.34 2.25
N LYS A 25 6.07 6.81 3.25
CA LYS A 25 5.36 5.52 3.16
C LYS A 25 3.97 5.76 2.58
N VAL A 26 3.59 4.98 1.58
CA VAL A 26 2.25 4.98 0.99
C VAL A 26 1.67 3.59 1.21
N TYR A 27 0.60 3.51 1.99
CA TYR A 27 -0.08 2.24 2.25
C TYR A 27 -1.07 1.99 1.12
N TYR A 28 -0.94 0.85 0.44
CA TYR A 28 -1.78 0.51 -0.69
C TYR A 28 -3.27 0.51 -0.30
N GLU A 29 -3.59 -0.07 0.85
CA GLU A 29 -4.96 -0.19 1.36
C GLU A 29 -5.58 1.18 1.60
N ARG A 30 -4.79 2.15 2.07
CA ARG A 30 -5.26 3.53 2.21
C ARG A 30 -5.38 4.22 0.85
N LEU A 31 -4.41 4.04 -0.04
CA LEU A 31 -4.41 4.65 -1.37
C LEU A 31 -5.66 4.28 -2.17
N ILE A 32 -6.12 3.03 -2.10
CA ILE A 32 -7.32 2.60 -2.84
C ILE A 32 -8.63 2.98 -2.13
N GLN A 33 -8.64 3.12 -0.80
CA GLN A 33 -9.84 3.48 -0.04
C GLN A 33 -10.05 5.00 0.08
N LYS A 34 -8.96 5.79 0.12
CA LYS A 34 -8.94 7.25 0.23
C LYS A 34 -8.04 7.89 -0.85
N PRO A 35 -8.27 7.60 -2.15
CA PRO A 35 -7.34 7.97 -3.21
C PRO A 35 -7.13 9.47 -3.35
N SER A 36 -8.17 10.29 -3.18
CA SER A 36 -8.03 11.76 -3.25
C SER A 36 -7.13 12.30 -2.15
N GLU A 37 -7.26 11.80 -0.92
CA GLU A 37 -6.45 12.24 0.22
C GLU A 37 -5.00 11.80 0.07
N GLU A 38 -4.77 10.54 -0.34
CA GLU A 38 -3.41 10.02 -0.53
C GLU A 38 -2.70 10.65 -1.71
N ILE A 39 -3.37 10.85 -2.85
CA ILE A 39 -2.75 11.53 -4.00
C ILE A 39 -2.39 12.96 -3.62
N GLN A 40 -3.27 13.70 -2.93
CA GLN A 40 -2.94 15.06 -2.45
C GLN A 40 -1.73 15.05 -1.50
N ARG A 41 -1.67 14.09 -0.58
CA ARG A 41 -0.51 13.93 0.33
C ARG A 41 0.78 13.64 -0.44
N ILE A 42 0.72 12.78 -1.46
CA ILE A 42 1.87 12.43 -2.31
C ILE A 42 2.30 13.64 -3.15
N THR A 43 1.38 14.34 -3.81
CA THR A 43 1.72 15.51 -4.63
C THR A 43 2.28 16.65 -3.78
N ASN A 44 1.75 16.86 -2.56
CA ASN A 44 2.30 17.84 -1.63
C ASN A 44 3.73 17.48 -1.19
N PHE A 45 4.01 16.20 -0.95
CA PHE A 45 5.36 15.74 -0.63
C PHE A 45 6.34 15.96 -1.80
N LEU A 46 5.88 15.73 -3.04
CA LEU A 46 6.67 15.89 -4.26
C LEU A 46 6.76 17.34 -4.77
N ASP A 47 6.10 18.31 -4.11
CA ASP A 47 5.94 19.69 -4.58
C ASP A 47 5.34 19.78 -6.00
N LEU A 48 4.30 18.99 -6.25
CA LEU A 48 3.56 18.94 -7.52
C LEU A 48 2.12 19.42 -7.34
N PRO A 49 1.53 20.07 -8.37
CA PRO A 49 0.12 20.44 -8.32
C PRO A 49 -0.77 19.19 -8.37
N TYR A 50 -1.77 19.14 -7.49
CA TYR A 50 -2.83 18.13 -7.55
C TYR A 50 -3.73 18.36 -8.77
N SER A 51 -4.14 17.27 -9.43
CA SER A 51 -5.18 17.28 -10.46
C SER A 51 -6.19 16.16 -10.22
N ALA A 52 -7.48 16.47 -10.37
CA ALA A 52 -8.54 15.46 -10.26
C ALA A 52 -8.43 14.36 -11.34
N GLN A 53 -7.72 14.63 -12.45
CA GLN A 53 -7.43 13.62 -13.47
C GLN A 53 -6.53 12.49 -12.96
N MET A 54 -5.72 12.73 -11.91
CA MET A 54 -4.88 11.69 -11.30
C MET A 54 -5.70 10.53 -10.71
N LEU A 55 -6.96 10.78 -10.34
CA LEU A 55 -7.90 9.74 -9.88
C LEU A 55 -8.47 8.90 -11.03
N LYS A 56 -8.28 9.36 -12.27
CA LYS A 56 -8.87 8.81 -13.49
C LYS A 56 -7.80 8.30 -14.46
N HIS A 57 -6.69 7.78 -13.93
CA HIS A 57 -5.55 7.31 -14.72
C HIS A 57 -5.96 6.34 -15.86
N HIS A 58 -6.95 5.46 -15.62
CA HIS A 58 -7.48 4.54 -16.60
C HIS A 58 -8.10 5.22 -17.84
N GLU A 59 -8.61 6.46 -17.73
CA GLU A 59 -9.12 7.26 -18.86
C GLU A 59 -7.99 7.86 -19.71
N LEU A 60 -6.75 7.87 -19.21
CA LEU A 60 -5.59 8.53 -19.82
C LEU A 60 -4.59 7.56 -20.47
N ILE A 61 -4.88 6.26 -20.46
CA ILE A 61 -4.02 5.22 -21.03
C ILE A 61 -3.90 5.40 -22.54
N GLY A 62 -2.66 5.39 -23.03
CA GLY A 62 -2.34 5.62 -24.45
C GLY A 62 -2.34 7.09 -24.88
N ALA A 63 -2.65 8.02 -23.97
CA ALA A 63 -2.54 9.46 -24.18
C ALA A 63 -1.46 10.08 -23.29
N GLU A 64 -1.61 9.95 -21.96
CA GLU A 64 -0.66 10.47 -20.97
C GLU A 64 -0.02 9.36 -20.11
N VAL A 65 -0.64 8.18 -20.08
CA VAL A 65 -0.14 7.01 -19.36
C VAL A 65 0.26 5.93 -20.37
N ASP A 66 1.56 5.68 -20.50
CA ASP A 66 2.11 4.59 -21.30
C ASP A 66 2.18 3.31 -20.46
N LEU A 67 1.64 2.22 -21.00
CA LEU A 67 1.70 0.90 -20.37
C LEU A 67 2.40 -0.09 -21.29
N ASN A 68 3.32 -0.86 -20.72
CA ASN A 68 3.88 -2.03 -21.37
C ASN A 68 2.97 -3.24 -21.13
N ASP A 69 2.31 -3.73 -22.17
CA ASP A 69 1.38 -4.87 -22.08
C ASP A 69 2.06 -6.19 -21.64
N GLN A 70 3.39 -6.26 -21.61
CA GLN A 70 4.14 -7.42 -21.12
C GLN A 70 4.34 -7.41 -19.59
N GLU A 71 4.04 -6.30 -18.90
CA GLU A 71 4.17 -6.22 -17.44
C GLU A 71 3.02 -6.93 -16.72
N PHE A 72 3.33 -7.64 -15.62
CA PHE A 72 2.35 -8.42 -14.86
C PHE A 72 1.20 -7.58 -14.29
N SER A 73 1.42 -6.28 -14.04
CA SER A 73 0.42 -5.34 -13.52
C SER A 73 -0.41 -4.64 -14.60
N ALA A 74 -0.06 -4.78 -15.88
CA ALA A 74 -0.67 -4.00 -16.96
C ALA A 74 -2.17 -4.24 -17.08
N SER A 75 -2.62 -5.49 -16.87
CA SER A 75 -4.05 -5.83 -16.94
C SER A 75 -4.87 -5.16 -15.83
N GLN A 76 -4.30 -5.00 -14.64
CA GLN A 76 -4.96 -4.44 -13.47
C GLN A 76 -4.99 -2.90 -13.51
N VAL A 77 -3.89 -2.27 -13.95
CA VAL A 77 -3.76 -0.80 -14.06
C VAL A 77 -4.68 -0.21 -15.14
N LYS A 78 -5.21 -1.04 -16.05
CA LYS A 78 -6.23 -0.63 -17.02
C LYS A 78 -7.59 -0.30 -16.40
N HIS A 79 -7.82 -0.71 -15.16
CA HIS A 79 -9.08 -0.49 -14.46
C HIS A 79 -9.01 0.76 -13.57
N SER A 80 -10.17 1.36 -13.29
CA SER A 80 -10.27 2.43 -12.31
C SER A 80 -9.80 1.95 -10.93
N ILE A 81 -9.39 2.89 -10.07
CA ILE A 81 -9.08 2.58 -8.67
C ILE A 81 -10.29 1.86 -8.05
N ASN A 82 -10.03 0.70 -7.46
CA ASN A 82 -11.02 -0.17 -6.85
C ASN A 82 -10.40 -0.94 -5.68
N THR A 83 -11.22 -1.65 -4.92
CA THR A 83 -10.81 -2.41 -3.74
C THR A 83 -10.85 -3.93 -3.94
N ASP A 84 -10.97 -4.40 -5.18
CA ASP A 84 -11.25 -5.81 -5.48
C ASP A 84 -10.12 -6.74 -5.01
N ALA A 85 -8.87 -6.25 -5.06
CA ALA A 85 -7.69 -6.99 -4.63
C ALA A 85 -7.41 -6.92 -3.12
N LEU A 86 -8.12 -6.08 -2.36
CA LEU A 86 -7.81 -5.79 -0.95
C LEU A 86 -7.84 -7.05 -0.08
N THR A 87 -8.83 -7.92 -0.31
CA THR A 87 -9.04 -9.14 0.47
C THR A 87 -8.92 -10.40 -0.38
N SER A 88 -8.39 -10.30 -1.60
CA SER A 88 -8.34 -11.44 -2.54
C SER A 88 -7.38 -12.54 -2.09
N TRP A 89 -6.49 -12.26 -1.14
CA TRP A 89 -5.58 -13.24 -0.55
C TRP A 89 -6.25 -14.10 0.53
N PHE A 90 -7.43 -13.73 1.01
CA PHE A 90 -8.13 -14.50 2.04
C PHE A 90 -8.30 -15.96 1.59
N ASP A 91 -8.14 -16.88 2.53
CA ASP A 91 -8.22 -18.33 2.31
C ASP A 91 -7.13 -18.91 1.37
N CYS A 92 -6.15 -18.12 0.92
CA CYS A 92 -5.02 -18.59 0.10
C CYS A 92 -3.86 -19.21 0.91
N PHE A 93 -3.88 -19.10 2.24
CA PHE A 93 -2.85 -19.63 3.13
C PHE A 93 -3.47 -20.53 4.20
N SER A 94 -2.73 -21.56 4.63
CA SER A 94 -3.17 -22.43 5.72
C SER A 94 -3.18 -21.69 7.06
N GLU A 95 -4.06 -22.12 7.97
CA GLU A 95 -4.12 -21.58 9.34
C GLU A 95 -2.77 -21.70 10.06
N GLU A 96 -2.06 -22.82 9.87
CA GLU A 96 -0.71 -23.02 10.42
C GLU A 96 0.30 -21.95 9.94
N THR A 97 0.20 -21.54 8.67
CA THR A 97 1.06 -20.48 8.12
C THR A 97 0.69 -19.13 8.74
N LEU A 98 -0.61 -18.84 8.86
CA LEU A 98 -1.12 -17.58 9.39
C LEU A 98 -0.78 -17.39 10.87
N GLN A 99 -0.86 -18.45 11.67
CA GLN A 99 -0.46 -18.43 13.09
C GLN A 99 1.02 -18.12 13.32
N LYS A 100 1.87 -18.26 12.29
CA LYS A 100 3.32 -18.00 12.35
C LYS A 100 3.70 -16.64 11.75
N LEU A 101 2.74 -15.79 11.38
CA LEU A 101 3.04 -14.54 10.67
C LEU A 101 3.90 -13.58 11.49
N ASP A 102 3.71 -13.49 12.80
CA ASP A 102 4.56 -12.64 13.65
C ASP A 102 6.02 -13.08 13.68
N ASP A 103 6.27 -14.40 13.61
CA ASP A 103 7.63 -14.95 13.55
C ASP A 103 8.23 -14.83 12.14
N LEU A 104 7.44 -15.10 11.11
CA LEU A 104 7.88 -15.14 9.72
C LEU A 104 8.04 -13.74 9.11
N ALA A 105 7.18 -12.80 9.51
CA ALA A 105 7.08 -11.46 8.95
C ALA A 105 6.67 -10.40 9.99
N PRO A 106 7.49 -10.15 11.03
CA PRO A 106 7.21 -9.19 12.09
C PRO A 106 6.99 -7.75 11.60
N PHE A 107 7.45 -7.41 10.39
CA PHE A 107 7.19 -6.08 9.83
C PHE A 107 5.72 -5.85 9.44
N LEU A 108 4.88 -6.89 9.35
CA LEU A 108 3.43 -6.70 9.21
C LEU A 108 2.88 -5.95 10.43
N SER A 109 3.12 -6.44 11.63
CA SER A 109 2.63 -5.79 12.86
C SER A 109 3.32 -4.45 13.13
N ILE A 110 4.61 -4.30 12.82
CA ILE A 110 5.32 -2.99 12.90
C ILE A 110 4.70 -1.96 11.97
N LEU A 111 4.26 -2.36 10.77
CA LEU A 111 3.53 -1.51 9.83
C LEU A 111 2.05 -1.36 10.20
N GLY A 112 1.61 -1.98 11.30
CA GLY A 112 0.26 -1.91 11.84
C GLY A 112 -0.77 -2.70 11.04
N TYR A 113 -0.37 -3.81 10.43
CA TYR A 113 -1.28 -4.84 9.92
C TYR A 113 -1.60 -5.83 11.05
N ASP A 114 -2.87 -6.20 11.19
CA ASP A 114 -3.30 -7.23 12.15
C ASP A 114 -2.93 -8.63 11.65
N THR A 115 -2.06 -9.30 12.40
CA THR A 115 -1.58 -10.67 12.15
C THR A 115 -2.29 -11.71 13.01
N SER A 116 -3.15 -11.29 13.95
CA SER A 116 -3.88 -12.18 14.85
C SER A 116 -5.12 -12.79 14.21
N ALA A 117 -5.66 -12.14 13.18
CA ALA A 117 -6.83 -12.59 12.43
C ALA A 117 -6.42 -13.14 11.06
N ALA A 118 -7.02 -14.28 10.66
CA ALA A 118 -6.85 -14.83 9.31
C ALA A 118 -7.50 -13.96 8.21
N LYS A 119 -8.45 -13.10 8.61
CA LYS A 119 -9.18 -12.16 7.75
C LYS A 119 -9.22 -10.80 8.44
N PRO A 120 -8.09 -10.06 8.46
CA PRO A 120 -7.99 -8.78 9.16
C PRO A 120 -8.92 -7.73 8.53
N ASP A 121 -9.36 -6.77 9.35
CA ASP A 121 -10.15 -5.63 8.89
C ASP A 121 -9.23 -4.50 8.39
N TYR A 122 -9.39 -4.12 7.13
CA TYR A 122 -8.63 -3.03 6.50
C TYR A 122 -9.34 -1.66 6.57
N SER A 123 -10.54 -1.59 7.16
CA SER A 123 -11.29 -0.33 7.31
C SER A 123 -10.50 0.74 8.05
N MET A 124 -9.66 0.35 9.02
CA MET A 124 -8.79 1.26 9.76
C MET A 124 -7.82 2.06 8.87
N PHE A 125 -7.46 1.55 7.69
CA PHE A 125 -6.60 2.28 6.74
C PHE A 125 -7.33 3.48 6.13
N ALA A 126 -8.66 3.45 6.11
CA ALA A 126 -9.51 4.53 5.63
C ALA A 126 -9.83 5.58 6.71
N ASP A 127 -9.37 5.43 7.94
CA ASP A 127 -9.64 6.41 9.00
C ASP A 127 -9.02 7.77 8.69
N ASP A 128 -9.74 8.86 8.97
CA ASP A 128 -9.25 10.22 8.70
C ASP A 128 -8.01 10.58 9.56
N ASN A 129 -7.83 9.90 10.69
CA ASN A 129 -6.69 10.06 11.61
C ASN A 129 -5.58 9.01 11.42
N PHE A 130 -5.60 8.22 10.34
CA PHE A 130 -4.70 7.09 10.12
C PHE A 130 -3.21 7.40 10.38
N TYR A 131 -2.71 8.55 9.92
CA TYR A 131 -1.30 8.94 10.13
C TYR A 131 -1.01 9.58 11.48
N GLN A 132 -2.01 10.12 12.19
CA GLN A 132 -1.81 10.87 13.44
C GLN A 132 -1.16 10.00 14.53
N PHE A 133 -1.48 8.69 14.54
CA PHE A 133 -0.98 7.76 15.54
C PHE A 133 0.13 6.82 15.02
N ARG A 134 0.37 6.79 13.70
CA ARG A 134 1.36 5.90 13.06
C ARG A 134 2.73 6.54 12.85
N ASN A 135 2.83 7.87 12.91
CA ASN A 135 4.11 8.60 12.80
C ASN A 135 5.03 8.48 14.03
N ALA A 136 4.59 7.82 15.11
CA ALA A 136 5.37 7.70 16.35
C ALA A 136 6.43 6.57 16.31
N TYR A 137 6.28 5.60 15.41
CA TYR A 137 7.19 4.44 15.29
C TYR A 137 7.60 4.15 13.84
N SER A 138 7.30 5.07 12.92
CA SER A 138 7.68 4.96 11.50
C SER A 138 8.86 5.84 11.16
#